data_AF-A0A1G2VJ34-F1
#
_entry.id   AF-A0A1G2VJ34-F1
#
_cell.length_a   1.000
_cell.length_b   1.000
_cell.length_c   1.000
_cell.angle_alpha   90.00
_cell.angle_beta   90.00
_cell.angle_gamma   90.00
#
_symmetry.space_group_name_H-M   'P 1'
#
loop_
_entity.id
_entity.type
_entity.pdbx_description
1 polymer ?
#
loop_
_entity_poly.entity_id
_entity_poly.type
_entity_poly.pdbx_seq_one_letter_code
_entity_poly.pdbx_strand_id
1 'polypeptide(L)'
;MTVALILYFFAFGIARKYWILHVIAALVGFGLDLYATYLMTVIEMGPSSWKLITHTGFSVVAIAWFFVQGGLGLVARTASSISTRKRARQLHVRCAKWFLAIWIIAFFSGALLFVH
;
A
#
# COMPACT_ATOMS: atom_id res chain seq x y z
N MET A 1 5.58 6.86 7.73
CA MET A 1 5.40 5.55 7.06
C MET A 1 5.38 4.34 8.02
N THR A 2 6.06 4.35 9.18
CA THR A 2 6.07 3.18 10.11
C THR A 2 4.70 2.73 10.59
N VAL A 3 3.84 3.66 11.03
CA VAL A 3 2.48 3.33 11.49
C VAL A 3 1.64 2.75 10.35
N ALA A 4 1.76 3.31 9.13
CA ALA A 4 1.10 2.79 7.95
C ALA A 4 1.52 1.33 7.67
N LEU A 5 2.83 1.04 7.70
CA LEU A 5 3.35 -0.31 7.51
C LEU A 5 2.79 -1.32 8.52
N ILE A 6 2.72 -0.96 9.80
CA ILE A 6 2.12 -1.79 10.85
C ILE A 6 0.65 -2.09 10.53
N LEU A 7 -0.11 -1.08 10.10
CA LEU A 7 -1.52 -1.25 9.72
C LEU A 7 -1.68 -2.16 8.50
N TYR A 8 -0.77 -2.14 7.53
CA TYR A 8 -0.80 -3.06 6.40
C TYR A 8 -0.51 -4.51 6.79
N PHE A 9 0.47 -4.74 7.66
CA PHE A 9 0.72 -6.08 8.22
C PHE A 9 -0.47 -6.58 9.04
N PHE A 10 -1.05 -5.71 9.86
CA PHE A 10 -2.26 -6.02 10.63
C PHE A 10 -3.41 -6.37 9.69
N ALA A 11 -3.70 -5.53 8.70
CA ALA A 11 -4.73 -5.76 7.69
C ALA A 11 -4.52 -7.10 6.96
N PHE A 12 -3.29 -7.42 6.57
CA PHE A 12 -2.94 -8.69 5.93
C PHE A 12 -3.23 -9.90 6.83
N GLY A 13 -2.88 -9.82 8.12
CA GLY A 13 -3.11 -10.88 9.11
C GLY A 13 -4.59 -11.17 9.36
N ILE A 14 -5.43 -10.14 9.43
CA ILE A 14 -6.86 -10.27 9.76
C ILE A 14 -7.76 -10.51 8.54
N ALA A 15 -7.24 -10.36 7.31
CA ALA A 15 -7.99 -10.37 6.05
C ALA A 15 -8.92 -11.59 5.86
N ARG A 16 -8.57 -12.74 6.45
CA ARG A 16 -9.35 -13.99 6.31
C ARG A 16 -10.55 -14.08 7.24
N LYS A 17 -10.52 -13.38 8.38
CA LYS A 17 -11.52 -13.51 9.46
C LYS A 17 -12.39 -12.27 9.59
N TYR A 18 -11.82 -11.07 9.47
CA TYR A 18 -12.51 -9.82 9.77
C TYR A 18 -12.44 -8.87 8.58
N TRP A 19 -13.36 -9.05 7.62
CA TRP A 19 -13.35 -8.27 6.36
C TRP A 19 -13.48 -6.76 6.57
N ILE A 20 -14.45 -6.33 7.39
CA ILE A 20 -14.68 -4.90 7.63
C ILE A 20 -13.45 -4.27 8.28
N LEU A 21 -12.92 -4.91 9.32
CA LEU A 21 -11.72 -4.44 10.03
C LEU A 21 -10.48 -4.44 9.13
N HIS A 22 -10.34 -5.43 8.24
CA HIS A 22 -9.29 -5.46 7.21
C HIS A 22 -9.36 -4.23 6.31
N VAL A 23 -10.54 -3.90 5.78
CA VAL A 23 -10.74 -2.74 4.90
C VAL A 23 -10.45 -1.44 5.65
N ILE A 24 -10.96 -1.29 6.88
CA ILE A 24 -10.70 -0.10 7.71
C ILE A 24 -9.20 0.07 7.96
N ALA A 25 -8.51 -0.99 8.41
CA ALA A 25 -7.08 -0.94 8.68
C ALA A 25 -6.26 -0.58 7.42
N ALA A 26 -6.64 -1.15 6.26
CA ALA A 26 -5.99 -0.85 4.99
C ALA A 26 -6.21 0.61 4.54
N LEU A 27 -7.42 1.16 4.71
CA LEU A 27 -7.74 2.55 4.38
C LEU A 27 -7.05 3.54 5.30
N VAL A 28 -7.01 3.27 6.62
CA VAL A 28 -6.30 4.11 7.58
C VAL A 28 -4.79 4.07 7.30
N GLY A 29 -4.24 2.88 7.04
CA GLY A 29 -2.84 2.74 6.61
C GLY A 29 -2.53 3.57 5.37
N PHE A 30 -3.43 3.56 4.38
CA PHE A 30 -3.30 4.34 3.16
C PHE A 30 -3.38 5.85 3.38
N GLY A 31 -4.31 6.32 4.21
CA GLY A 31 -4.39 7.74 4.55
C GLY A 31 -3.12 8.26 5.22
N LEU A 32 -2.56 7.47 6.15
CA LEU A 32 -1.28 7.80 6.80
C LEU A 32 -0.10 7.78 5.83
N ASP A 33 -0.13 6.91 4.82
CA ASP A 33 0.90 6.84 3.79
C ASP A 33 0.89 8.05 2.85
N LEU A 34 -0.30 8.41 2.37
CA LEU A 34 -0.50 9.59 1.54
C LEU A 34 -0.05 10.84 2.28
N TYR A 35 -0.41 10.97 3.56
CA TYR A 35 0.00 12.09 4.39
C TYR A 35 1.51 12.14 4.57
N ALA A 36 2.16 11.00 4.85
CA ALA A 36 3.62 10.93 4.97
C ALA A 36 4.34 11.30 3.66
N THR A 37 3.85 10.77 2.52
CA THR A 37 4.38 11.08 1.18
C THR A 37 4.22 12.57 0.87
N TYR A 38 3.05 13.15 1.15
CA TYR A 38 2.78 14.57 0.98
C TYR A 38 3.74 15.44 1.82
N LEU A 39 3.88 15.13 3.11
CA LEU A 39 4.79 15.86 4.00
C LEU A 39 6.22 15.87 3.45
N MET A 40 6.70 14.75 2.94
CA MET A 40 8.04 14.70 2.34
C MET A 40 8.14 15.56 1.08
N THR A 41 7.16 15.51 0.19
CA THR A 41 7.19 16.33 -1.04
C THR A 41 7.10 17.83 -0.79
N VAL A 42 6.47 18.26 0.32
CA VAL A 42 6.25 19.68 0.62
C VAL A 42 7.30 20.26 1.56
N ILE A 43 7.80 19.46 2.52
CA ILE A 43 8.81 19.92 3.49
C ILE A 43 10.19 20.00 2.84
N GLU A 44 10.47 19.18 1.82
CA GLU A 44 11.76 19.20 1.12
C GLU A 44 11.78 20.26 0.00
N MET A 45 11.80 21.55 0.38
CA MET A 45 11.99 22.69 -0.54
C MET A 45 13.46 22.93 -0.93
N GLY A 46 14.27 21.87 -1.03
CA GLY A 46 15.66 21.90 -1.47
C GLY A 46 15.83 21.38 -2.91
N PRO A 47 17.02 21.49 -3.52
CA PRO A 47 17.29 20.82 -4.79
C PRO A 47 17.03 19.32 -4.66
N SER A 48 16.15 18.79 -5.51
CA SER A 48 15.70 17.40 -5.44
C SER A 48 16.88 16.43 -5.55
N SER A 49 17.13 15.67 -4.48
CA SER A 49 18.15 14.62 -4.49
C SER A 49 17.64 13.38 -5.24
N TRP A 50 18.55 12.60 -5.84
CA TRP A 50 18.18 11.33 -6.48
C TRP A 50 17.48 10.37 -5.50
N LYS A 51 17.82 10.46 -4.20
CA LYS A 51 17.21 9.69 -3.11
C LYS A 51 15.72 10.05 -2.99
N LEU A 52 15.39 11.35 -2.98
CA LEU A 52 14.00 11.84 -2.89
C LEU A 52 13.18 11.42 -4.10
N ILE A 53 13.74 11.54 -5.32
CA ILE A 53 13.07 11.13 -6.56
C ILE A 53 12.77 9.62 -6.53
N THR A 54 13.74 8.82 -6.09
CA THR A 54 13.61 7.37 -6.02
C THR A 54 12.57 6.96 -4.98
N HIS A 55 12.61 7.54 -3.78
CA HIS A 55 11.63 7.27 -2.73
C HIS A 55 10.21 7.65 -3.17
N THR A 56 10.03 8.87 -3.68
CA THR A 56 8.72 9.35 -4.17
C THR A 56 8.20 8.46 -5.29
N GLY A 57 9.06 8.03 -6.22
CA GLY A 57 8.72 7.07 -7.26
C GLY A 57 8.18 5.74 -6.70
N PHE A 58 8.86 5.16 -5.71
CA PHE A 58 8.40 3.94 -5.05
C PHE A 58 7.06 4.15 -4.31
N SER A 59 6.88 5.28 -3.62
CA SER A 59 5.63 5.62 -2.93
C SER A 59 4.46 5.78 -3.91
N VAL A 60 4.68 6.42 -5.06
CA VAL A 60 3.65 6.54 -6.11
C VAL A 60 3.27 5.16 -6.68
N VAL A 61 4.25 4.30 -6.94
CA VAL A 61 3.98 2.92 -7.38
C VAL A 61 3.20 2.15 -6.31
N ALA A 62 3.57 2.29 -5.03
CA ALA A 62 2.88 1.66 -3.91
C ALA A 62 1.41 2.12 -3.79
N ILE A 63 1.15 3.41 -3.98
CA ILE A 63 -0.19 4.02 -4.02
C ILE A 63 -1.01 3.44 -5.17
N ALA A 64 -0.47 3.41 -6.40
CA ALA A 64 -1.16 2.83 -7.55
C ALA A 64 -1.53 1.36 -7.30
N TRP A 65 -0.63 0.62 -6.65
CA TRP A 65 -0.84 -0.78 -6.31
C TRP A 65 -1.88 -1.00 -5.21
N PHE A 66 -2.08 -0.02 -4.32
CA PHE A 66 -3.17 -0.04 -3.35
C PHE A 66 -4.54 -0.01 -4.04
N PHE A 67 -4.71 0.83 -5.06
CA PHE A 67 -5.96 0.87 -5.83
C PHE A 67 -6.23 -0.44 -6.57
N VAL A 68 -5.20 -1.07 -7.14
CA VAL A 68 -5.32 -2.40 -7.74
C VAL A 68 -5.75 -3.44 -6.70
N GLN A 69 -5.18 -3.41 -5.49
CA GLN A 69 -5.60 -4.29 -4.39
C GLN A 69 -7.05 -4.08 -3.99
N GLY A 70 -7.45 -2.82 -3.77
CA GLY A 70 -8.81 -2.45 -3.39
C GLY A 70 -9.82 -2.87 -4.46
N GLY A 71 -9.52 -2.61 -5.74
CA GLY A 71 -10.37 -3.00 -6.87
C GLY A 71 -10.56 -4.51 -6.96
N LEU A 72 -9.47 -5.30 -6.88
CA LEU A 72 -9.55 -6.76 -6.87
C LEU A 72 -10.32 -7.29 -5.65
N GLY A 73 -10.13 -6.68 -4.48
CA GLY A 73 -10.85 -7.01 -3.26
C GLY A 73 -12.35 -6.75 -3.36
N LEU A 74 -12.73 -5.61 -3.96
CA LEU A 74 -14.12 -5.25 -4.21
C LEU A 74 -14.78 -6.25 -5.19
N VAL A 75 -14.16 -6.48 -6.35
CA VAL A 75 -14.68 -7.43 -7.36
C VAL A 75 -14.80 -8.84 -6.79
N ALA A 76 -13.85 -9.27 -5.96
CA ALA A 76 -13.90 -10.57 -5.29
C ALA A 76 -15.13 -10.72 -4.36
N ARG A 77 -15.72 -9.61 -3.88
CA ARG A 77 -16.89 -9.59 -3.01
C ARG A 77 -18.19 -9.33 -3.75
N THR A 78 -18.19 -8.42 -4.72
CA THR A 78 -19.44 -7.87 -5.31
C THR A 78 -19.80 -8.45 -6.67
N ALA A 79 -18.88 -9.13 -7.37
CA ALA A 79 -19.19 -9.67 -8.68
C ALA A 79 -20.31 -10.73 -8.62
N SER A 80 -21.28 -10.63 -9.53
CA SER A 80 -22.43 -11.55 -9.62
C SER A 80 -21.98 -12.99 -9.93
N SER A 81 -21.07 -13.14 -10.90
CA SER A 81 -20.54 -14.43 -11.30
C SER A 81 -19.61 -15.05 -10.24
N ILE A 82 -19.87 -16.32 -9.91
CA ILE A 82 -19.03 -17.12 -9.00
C ILE A 82 -17.62 -17.29 -9.56
N SER A 83 -17.48 -17.52 -10.88
CA SER A 83 -16.17 -17.70 -11.52
C SER A 83 -15.33 -16.43 -11.45
N THR A 84 -15.95 -15.26 -11.67
CA THR A 84 -15.31 -13.96 -11.56
C THR A 84 -14.84 -13.68 -10.13
N ARG A 85 -15.70 -13.93 -9.12
CA ARG A 85 -15.32 -13.78 -7.70
C ARG A 85 -14.12 -14.64 -7.34
N LYS A 86 -14.12 -15.92 -7.75
CA LYS A 86 -13.01 -16.85 -7.48
C LYS A 86 -11.70 -16.37 -8.11
N ARG A 87 -11.74 -15.96 -9.38
CA ARG A 87 -10.57 -15.44 -10.11
C ARG A 87 -10.04 -14.15 -9.47
N ALA A 88 -10.91 -13.19 -9.18
CA ALA A 88 -10.54 -11.94 -8.53
C ALA A 88 -9.93 -12.18 -7.14
N ARG A 89 -10.49 -13.10 -6.34
CA ARG A 89 -9.91 -13.47 -5.04
C ARG A 89 -8.51 -14.07 -5.18
N GLN A 90 -8.30 -14.96 -6.14
CA GLN A 90 -6.97 -15.54 -6.38
C GLN A 90 -5.96 -14.47 -6.80
N LEU A 91 -6.35 -13.56 -7.70
CA LEU A 91 -5.52 -12.44 -8.11
C LEU A 91 -5.22 -11.51 -6.94
N HIS A 92 -6.22 -11.12 -6.15
CA HIS A 92 -6.07 -10.29 -4.94
C HIS A 92 -5.02 -10.89 -3.99
N VAL A 93 -5.14 -12.18 -3.66
CA VAL A 93 -4.19 -12.86 -2.75
C VAL A 93 -2.78 -12.94 -3.35
N ARG A 94 -2.63 -13.21 -4.66
CA ARG A 94 -1.31 -13.24 -5.30
C ARG A 94 -0.68 -11.86 -5.32
N CYS A 95 -1.43 -10.85 -5.74
CA CYS A 95 -0.98 -9.48 -5.84
C CYS A 95 -0.68 -8.88 -4.44
N ALA A 96 -1.37 -9.32 -3.38
CA ALA A 96 -1.13 -8.82 -2.02
C ALA A 96 0.30 -9.11 -1.52
N LYS A 97 0.93 -10.21 -1.96
CA LYS A 97 2.33 -10.52 -1.63
C LYS A 97 3.29 -9.51 -2.27
N TRP A 98 3.06 -9.19 -3.55
CA TRP A 98 3.84 -8.21 -4.28
C TRP A 98 3.62 -6.80 -3.74
N PHE A 99 2.38 -6.47 -3.39
CA PHE A 99 2.02 -5.23 -2.73
C PHE A 99 2.83 -5.01 -1.45
N LEU A 100 2.85 -6.01 -0.57
CA LEU A 100 3.61 -5.94 0.67
C LEU A 100 5.11 -5.76 0.43
N ALA A 101 5.67 -6.45 -0.57
CA ALA A 101 7.09 -6.31 -0.93
C ALA A 101 7.44 -4.91 -1.44
N ILE A 102 6.64 -4.34 -2.36
CA ILE A 102 6.83 -2.97 -2.86
C ILE A 102 6.75 -1.95 -1.71
N TRP A 103 5.80 -2.17 -0.80
CA TRP A 103 5.62 -1.34 0.39
C TRP A 103 6.82 -1.36 1.35
N ILE A 104 7.40 -2.55 1.57
CA ILE A 104 8.62 -2.70 2.37
C ILE A 104 9.80 -1.98 1.69
N ILE A 105 9.93 -2.10 0.36
CA ILE A 105 10.98 -1.40 -0.40
C ILE A 105 10.80 0.12 -0.31
N ALA A 106 9.57 0.63 -0.45
CA ALA A 106 9.25 2.05 -0.30
C ALA A 106 9.56 2.56 1.13
N PHE A 107 9.23 1.77 2.15
CA PHE A 107 9.57 2.09 3.53
C PHE A 107 11.09 2.20 3.74
N PHE A 108 11.86 1.21 3.30
CA PHE A 108 13.32 1.23 3.45
C PHE A 108 13.99 2.29 2.58
N SER A 109 13.47 2.60 1.40
CA SER A 109 13.99 3.71 0.59
C SER A 109 13.81 5.06 1.29
N GLY A 110 12.77 5.20 2.11
CA GLY A 110 12.57 6.37 2.97
C GLY A 110 13.63 6.45 4.08
N ALA A 111 14.03 5.33 4.67
CA ALA A 111 15.12 5.29 5.65
C ALA A 111 16.47 5.71 5.04
N LEU A 112 16.72 5.39 3.76
CA LEU A 112 17.94 5.78 3.04
C LEU A 112 18.08 7.31 2.85
N LEU A 113 17.00 8.08 2.99
CA LEU A 113 17.06 9.55 2.97
C LEU A 113 17.79 10.12 4.18
N PHE A 114 17.79 9.41 5.31
CA PHE A 114 18.40 9.85 6.57
C PHE A 114 19.81 9.29 6.78
N VAL A 115 20.30 8.44 5.87
CA VAL A 115 21.67 7.94 5.88
C VAL A 115 22.54 8.87 5.04
N HIS A 116 23.49 9.54 5.70
CA HIS A 116 24.46 10.45 5.09
C HIS A 116 25.46 9.71 4.20
#